data_AF-A0A7Y4XZP5-F1
#
_entry.id   AF-A0A7Y4XZP5-F1
#
_cell.length_a   1.000
_cell.length_b   1.000
_cell.length_c   1.000
_cell.angle_alpha   90.00
_cell.angle_beta   90.00
_cell.angle_gamma   90.00
#
_symmetry.space_group_name_H-M   'P 1'
#
loop_
_entity.id
_entity.type
_entity.pdbx_description
1 polymer ?
#
loop_
_entity_poly.entity_id
_entity_poly.type
_entity_poly.pdbx_seq_one_letter_code
_entity_poly.pdbx_strand_id
1 'polypeptide(L)' 'VKAGVTEFEAGLRLRYEIEREFAPYIGVDYVEEESLREHHHSVRFAVGMRFWY' A
#
# COMPACT_ATOMS: atom_id res chain seq x y z
N VAL A 1 -4.77 22.80 -20.20
CA VAL A 1 -4.03 21.58 -19.81
C VAL A 1 -5.04 20.55 -19.34
N LYS A 2 -5.20 19.44 -20.07
CA LYS A 2 -6.00 18.30 -19.59
C LYS A 2 -5.09 17.58 -18.60
N ALA A 3 -5.37 17.71 -17.30
CA ALA A 3 -4.69 16.90 -16.30
C ALA A 3 -5.20 15.47 -16.46
N GLY A 4 -4.63 14.73 -17.41
CA GLY A 4 -4.78 13.29 -17.47
C GLY A 4 -4.23 12.74 -16.15
N VAL A 5 -5.01 11.91 -15.48
CA VAL A 5 -4.55 11.15 -14.32
C VAL A 5 -3.40 10.28 -14.83
N THR A 6 -2.17 10.77 -14.67
CA THR A 6 -0.95 10.14 -15.23
C THR A 6 -0.40 9.08 -14.27
N GLU A 7 -0.99 9.00 -13.08
CA GLU A 7 -0.60 8.13 -11.97
C GLU A 7 -1.87 7.70 -11.23
N PHE A 8 -2.02 6.38 -11.03
CA PHE A 8 -3.09 5.80 -10.23
C PHE A 8 -2.48 5.11 -9.01
N GLU A 9 -2.77 5.63 -7.81
CA GLU A 9 -2.32 5.07 -6.54
C GLU A 9 -3.52 4.49 -5.77
N ALA A 10 -3.41 3.22 -5.36
CA ALA A 10 -4.40 2.54 -4.55
C ALA A 10 -3.73 1.80 -3.38
N GLY A 11 -4.04 2.21 -2.14
CA GLY A 11 -3.50 1.62 -0.92
C GLY A 11 -4.56 0.94 -0.06
N LEU A 12 -4.30 -0.30 0.37
CA LEU A 12 -5.12 -1.05 1.32
C LEU A 12 -4.30 -1.40 2.58
N ARG A 13 -4.80 -1.04 3.76
CA ARG A 13 -4.13 -1.33 5.05
C ARG A 13 -5.09 -2.01 6.00
N LEU A 14 -4.73 -3.21 6.45
CA LEU A 14 -5.44 -3.95 7.49
C LEU A 14 -4.67 -3.84 8.80
N ARG A 15 -5.30 -3.25 9.81
CA ARG A 15 -4.81 -3.26 11.18
C ARG A 15 -5.58 -4.34 11.93
N TYR A 16 -4.94 -5.49 12.11
CA TYR A 16 -5.51 -6.58 12.88
C TYR A 16 -5.17 -6.34 14.35
N GLU A 17 -6.15 -5.91 15.14
CA GLU A 17 -6.04 -5.93 16.61
C GLU A 17 -6.58 -7.28 17.09
N ILE A 18 -5.73 -8.31 17.02
CA ILE A 18 -6.14 -9.69 17.36
C ILE A 18 -6.35 -9.81 18.87
N GLU A 19 -5.43 -9.26 19.69
CA GLU A 19 -5.53 -9.19 21.15
C GLU A 19 -4.74 -7.97 21.69
N ARG A 20 -5.03 -7.52 22.92
CA ARG A 20 -4.48 -6.29 23.55
C ARG A 20 -2.94 -6.27 23.73
N GLU A 21 -2.27 -7.39 23.40
CA GLU A 21 -0.82 -7.61 23.50
C GLU A 21 -0.12 -7.68 22.11
N PHE A 22 -0.89 -7.84 21.03
CA PHE A 22 -0.36 -8.05 19.68
C PHE A 22 -1.15 -7.27 18.64
N ALA A 23 -0.51 -6.25 18.06
CA ALA A 23 -1.07 -5.42 16.98
C ALA A 23 -0.31 -5.64 15.66
N PRO A 24 -0.59 -6.74 14.92
CA PRO A 24 -0.09 -6.94 13.57
C PRO A 24 -0.74 -5.97 12.59
N TYR A 25 0.09 -5.34 11.76
CA TYR A 25 -0.34 -4.48 10.68
C TYR A 25 0.20 -4.99 9.35
N ILE A 26 -0.69 -5.12 8.36
CA ILE A 26 -0.34 -5.51 7.00
C ILE A 26 -0.88 -4.43 6.07
N GLY A 27 -0.01 -3.88 5.23
CA GLY A 27 -0.34 -2.91 4.20
C GLY A 27 0.08 -3.43 2.82
N VAL A 28 -0.76 -3.22 1.84
CA VAL A 28 -0.42 -3.39 0.42
C VAL A 28 -0.72 -2.07 -0.28
N ASP A 29 0.25 -1.64 -1.08
CA ASP A 29 0.18 -0.38 -1.81
C ASP A 29 0.48 -0.70 -3.27
N TYR A 30 -0.42 -0.27 -4.16
CA TYR A 30 -0.33 -0.47 -5.59
C TYR A 30 -0.17 0.89 -6.27
N VAL A 31 0.93 1.02 -6.99
CA VAL A 31 1.22 2.21 -7.79
C VAL A 31 1.28 1.78 -9.25
N GLU A 32 0.43 2.40 -10.06
CA GLU A 32 0.42 2.24 -11.51
C GLU A 32 0.80 3.56 -12.18
N GLU A 33 1.97 3.55 -12.81
CA GLU A 33 2.48 4.67 -13.58
C GLU A 33 2.11 4.45 -15.06
N GLU A 34 1.10 5.16 -15.55
CA GLU A 34 0.68 5.09 -16.95
C GLU A 34 1.56 6.03 -17.80
N SER A 35 2.84 5.69 -17.91
CA SER A 35 3.78 6.42 -18.77
C SER A 35 3.73 5.86 -20.19
N LEU A 36 3.63 6.72 -21.21
CA LEU A 36 3.49 6.38 -22.64
C LEU A 36 4.64 5.52 -23.24
N ARG A 37 5.60 5.06 -22.43
CA ARG A 37 6.78 4.33 -22.87
C ARG A 37 7.00 3.01 -22.12
N GLU A 38 6.71 2.92 -20.83
CA GLU A 38 7.02 1.73 -20.03
C GLU A 38 5.94 1.56 -18.94
N HIS A 39 5.13 0.51 -19.06
CA HIS A 39 4.16 0.11 -18.04
C HIS A 39 4.92 -0.49 -16.86
N HIS A 40 5.19 0.32 -15.85
CA HIS A 40 5.85 -0.13 -14.62
C HIS A 40 4.80 -0.18 -13.50
N HIS A 41 4.26 -1.37 -13.24
CA HIS A 41 3.48 -1.58 -12.01
C HIS A 41 4.47 -1.79 -10.87
N SER A 42 4.31 -1.05 -9.78
CA SER A 42 5.06 -1.26 -8.54
C SER A 42 4.09 -1.66 -7.43
N VAL A 43 4.16 -2.92 -6.98
CA VAL A 43 3.43 -3.37 -5.79
C VAL A 43 4.37 -3.32 -4.60
N ARG A 44 3.99 -2.58 -3.56
CA ARG A 44 4.72 -2.48 -2.30
C ARG A 44 3.94 -3.16 -1.19
N PHE A 45 4.57 -4.17 -0.59
CA PHE A 45 4.02 -4.86 0.58
C PHE A 45 4.73 -4.38 1.85
N ALA A 46 3.94 -4.03 2.86
CA ALA A 46 4.41 -3.63 4.18
C ALA A 46 3.83 -4.58 5.22
N VAL A 47 4.68 -5.10 6.09
CA VAL A 47 4.27 -5.98 7.19
C VAL A 47 5.01 -5.52 8.43
N GLY A 48 4.29 -5.39 9.53
CA GLY A 48 4.95 -5.22 10.81
C GLY A 48 4.08 -5.61 11.98
N MET A 49 4.74 -5.71 13.12
CA MET A 49 4.17 -6.23 14.34
C MET A 49 4.59 -5.34 15.49
N ARG A 50 3.63 -4.99 16.32
CA ARG A 50 3.84 -4.21 17.53
C ARG A 50 3.45 -5.06 18.73
N PHE A 51 4.40 -5.24 19.62
CA PHE A 51 4.23 -5.97 20.88
C PHE A 51 4.18 -4.96 22.02
N TRP A 52 3.26 -5.18 22.95
CA TRP A 52 3.13 -4.40 24.17
C TRP A 52 3.28 -5.40 25.32
N TYR A 53 4.23 -5.16 26.24
CA TYR A 53 4.45 -5.94 27.46
C TYR A 53 3.97 -5.14 28.68
#